data_AF-A0A661DC83-F1
#
_entry.id   AF-A0A661DC83-F1
#
_cell.length_a   1.000
_cell.length_b   1.000
_cell.length_c   1.000
_cell.angle_alpha   90.00
_cell.angle_beta   90.00
_cell.angle_gamma   90.00
#
_symmetry.space_group_name_H-M   'P 1'
#
loop_
_entity.id
_entity.type
_entity.pdbx_description
1 polymer ?
#
loop_
_entity_poly.entity_id
_entity_poly.type
_entity_poly.pdbx_seq_one_letter_code
_entity_poly.pdbx_strand_id
1 'polypeptide(L)' 'MVYQWDFLGTKDKGRETVEFVNDYAGGLVKITDHEEVQRIGYITINPIELSGNGRAGGYPSGEVYRWTISFEEKV' A
#
# COMPACT_ATOMS: atom_id res chain seq x y z
N MET A 1 17.17 -3.52 -1.57
CA MET A 1 16.66 -2.99 -0.28
C MET A 1 15.14 -3.10 -0.27
N VAL A 2 14.50 -3.30 0.89
CA VAL A 2 13.03 -3.38 0.99
C VAL A 2 12.50 -2.20 1.81
N TYR A 3 11.52 -1.50 1.28
CA TYR A 3 10.80 -0.39 1.92
C TYR A 3 9.35 -0.81 2.16
N GLN A 4 8.78 -0.42 3.30
CA GLN A 4 7.41 -0.80 3.67
C GLN A 4 6.65 0.41 4.21
N TRP A 5 5.37 0.50 3.84
CA TRP A 5 4.44 1.52 4.32
C TRP A 5 3.15 0.87 4.78
N ASP A 6 2.79 1.11 6.03
CA ASP A 6 1.56 0.62 6.64
C ASP A 6 0.45 1.67 6.56
N PHE A 7 -0.72 1.23 6.13
CA PHE A 7 -1.91 2.05 5.97
C PHE A 7 -3.05 1.55 6.84
N LEU A 8 -3.84 2.50 7.33
CA LEU A 8 -5.11 2.27 8.00
C LEU A 8 -6.18 3.09 7.30
N GLY A 9 -7.28 2.46 6.89
CA GLY A 9 -8.33 3.16 6.16
C GLY A 9 -9.58 2.32 5.95
N THR A 10 -10.43 2.77 5.03
CA THR A 10 -11.65 2.05 4.66
C THR A 10 -11.35 0.86 3.75
N LYS A 11 -12.26 -0.11 3.73
CA LYS A 11 -12.18 -1.26 2.81
C LYS A 11 -12.01 -0.84 1.35
N ASP A 12 -12.78 0.16 0.91
CA ASP A 12 -12.79 0.62 -0.48
C ASP A 12 -11.45 1.23 -0.87
N LYS A 13 -10.82 2.01 0.02
CA LYS A 13 -9.47 2.54 -0.23
C LYS A 13 -8.39 1.47 -0.26
N GLY A 14 -8.52 0.45 0.60
CA GLY A 14 -7.67 -0.74 0.49
C GLY A 14 -7.83 -1.41 -0.88
N ARG A 15 -9.06 -1.57 -1.38
CA ARG A 15 -9.33 -2.21 -2.68
C ARG A 15 -8.78 -1.40 -3.85
N GLU A 16 -8.98 -0.09 -3.87
CA GLU A 16 -8.37 0.81 -4.86
C GLU A 16 -6.83 0.66 -4.87
N THR A 17 -6.22 0.52 -3.70
CA THR A 17 -4.77 0.32 -3.57
C THR A 17 -4.34 -1.03 -4.14
N VAL A 18 -5.09 -2.10 -3.87
CA VAL A 18 -4.83 -3.43 -4.45
C VAL A 18 -4.96 -3.41 -5.97
N GLU A 19 -5.99 -2.76 -6.51
CA GLU A 19 -6.18 -2.61 -7.96
C GLU A 19 -5.01 -1.84 -8.59
N PHE A 20 -4.61 -0.72 -7.99
CA PHE A 20 -3.42 0.02 -8.40
C PHE A 20 -2.18 -0.88 -8.40
N VAL A 21 -1.87 -1.56 -7.29
CA VAL A 21 -0.67 -2.41 -7.21
C VAL A 21 -0.73 -3.57 -8.20
N ASN A 22 -1.90 -4.16 -8.45
CA ASN A 22 -2.08 -5.25 -9.42
C ASN A 22 -1.87 -4.78 -10.86
N ASP A 23 -2.32 -3.58 -11.22
CA ASP A 23 -2.10 -3.01 -12.56
C ASP A 23 -0.60 -2.83 -12.86
N TYR A 24 0.21 -2.62 -11.81
CA TYR A 24 1.67 -2.49 -11.90
C TYR A 24 2.41 -3.74 -11.39
N ALA A 25 1.69 -4.82 -11.05
CA ALA A 25 2.30 -6.01 -10.46
C ALA A 25 3.20 -6.73 -11.48
N GLY A 26 4.42 -7.06 -11.05
CA GLY A 26 5.43 -7.67 -11.91
C GLY A 26 6.13 -6.69 -12.85
N GLY A 27 5.68 -5.43 -12.93
CA GLY A 27 6.37 -4.35 -13.64
C GLY A 27 7.54 -3.79 -12.83
N LEU A 28 8.60 -3.41 -13.53
CA LEU A 28 9.68 -2.61 -12.94
C LEU A 28 9.19 -1.16 -12.81
N VAL A 29 9.08 -0.69 -11.58
CA VAL A 29 8.63 0.66 -11.24
C VAL A 29 9.85 1.50 -10.88
N LYS A 30 9.88 2.73 -11.40
CA LYS A 30 10.83 3.77 -11.00
C LYS A 30 10.15 4.70 -10.00
N ILE A 31 10.69 4.80 -8.79
CA ILE A 31 10.26 5.76 -7.78
C ILE A 31 11.33 6.84 -7.60
N THR A 32 10.88 8.06 -7.32
CA THR A 32 11.76 9.14 -6.86
C THR A 32 11.36 9.42 -5.41
N ASP A 33 12.30 9.27 -4.48
CA ASP A 33 12.05 9.58 -3.07
C ASP A 33 12.18 11.09 -2.79
N HIS A 34 11.92 11.48 -1.53
CA HIS A 34 11.94 12.87 -1.09
C HIS A 34 13.34 13.51 -1.11
N GLU A 35 14.40 12.71 -1.23
CA GLU A 35 15.78 13.17 -1.39
C GLU A 35 16.21 13.21 -2.86
N GLU A 36 15.25 13.13 -3.79
CA GLU A 36 15.44 13.05 -5.25
C GLU A 36 16.20 11.79 -5.71
N VAL A 37 16.34 10.77 -4.86
CA VAL A 37 17.01 9.52 -5.23
C VAL A 37 16.05 8.66 -6.04
N GLN A 38 16.52 8.24 -7.22
CA GLN A 38 15.78 7.36 -8.11
C GLN A 38 16.06 5.91 -7.76
N ARG A 39 15.01 5.13 -7.50
CA ARG A 39 15.10 3.70 -7.19
C ARG A 39 14.26 2.92 -8.18
N ILE A 40 14.75 1.75 -8.56
CA ILE A 40 14.10 0.89 -9.54
C ILE A 40 13.85 -0.46 -8.87
N GLY A 41 12.62 -0.97 -8.96
CA GLY A 41 12.24 -2.15 -8.22
C GLY A 41 10.82 -2.60 -8.49
N TYR A 42 10.30 -3.41 -7.58
CA TYR A 42 8.97 -4.01 -7.68
C TYR A 42 8.11 -3.57 -6.50
N ILE A 43 6.84 -3.26 -6.78
CA ILE A 43 5.84 -2.93 -5.77
C ILE A 43 4.97 -4.15 -5.48
N THR A 44 4.68 -4.39 -4.21
CA THR A 44 3.80 -5.48 -3.74
C THR A 44 2.88 -4.96 -2.63
N ILE A 45 1.79 -5.67 -2.39
CA ILE A 45 0.82 -5.38 -1.33
C ILE A 45 0.41 -6.67 -0.63
N ASN A 46 0.25 -6.62 0.68
CA ASN A 46 -0.33 -7.74 1.43
C ASN A 46 -1.86 -7.79 1.28
N PRO A 47 -2.51 -8.90 1.67
CA PRO A 47 -3.96 -8.92 1.80
C PRO A 47 -4.47 -7.82 2.73
N ILE A 48 -5.61 -7.21 2.39
CA ILE A 48 -6.27 -6.21 3.24
C ILE A 48 -6.90 -6.94 4.42
N GLU A 49 -6.52 -6.54 5.63
CA GLU A 49 -6.95 -7.19 6.87
C GLU A 49 -7.88 -6.28 7.66
N LEU A 50 -8.98 -6.84 8.20
CA LEU A 50 -9.81 -6.11 9.16
C LEU A 50 -9.02 -5.93 10.45
N SER A 51 -8.74 -4.69 10.85
CA SER A 51 -7.87 -4.42 11.99
C SER A 51 -8.50 -4.73 13.35
N GLY A 52 -9.81 -4.99 13.39
CA GLY A 52 -10.59 -5.22 14.61
C GLY A 52 -10.73 -3.98 15.51
N ASN A 53 -9.99 -2.92 15.24
CA ASN A 53 -10.10 -1.63 15.91
C ASN A 53 -11.30 -0.87 15.35
N GLY A 54 -12.00 -0.16 16.25
CA GLY A 54 -13.26 0.53 15.96
C GLY A 54 -13.23 1.56 14.83
N ARG A 55 -14.36 2.25 14.64
CA ARG A 55 -14.74 3.06 13.47
C ARG A 55 -13.58 3.84 12.81
N ALA A 56 -13.50 3.76 11.48
CA ALA A 56 -12.63 4.60 10.67
C ALA A 56 -12.99 6.06 10.91
N GLY A 57 -12.01 6.85 11.35
CA GLY A 57 -12.20 8.26 11.66
C GLY A 57 -12.79 9.01 10.46
N GLY A 58 -14.01 9.52 10.59
CA GLY A 58 -14.69 10.30 9.56
C GLY A 58 -15.88 9.61 8.86
N TYR A 59 -16.17 8.34 9.12
CA TYR A 59 -17.37 7.66 8.59
C TYR A 59 -18.26 7.10 9.72
N PRO A 60 -19.57 7.40 9.74
CA PRO A 60 -20.47 6.72 10.66
C PRO A 60 -20.52 5.23 10.26
N SER A 61 -20.05 4.35 11.15
CA SER A 61 -20.11 2.88 11.05
C SER A 61 -19.08 2.18 10.13
N GLY A 62 -18.03 2.85 9.66
CA GLY A 62 -17.01 2.22 8.80
C GLY A 62 -16.00 1.38 9.58
N GLU A 63 -15.84 0.10 9.23
CA GLU A 63 -14.76 -0.76 9.71
C GLU A 63 -13.37 -0.23 9.28
N VAL A 64 -12.36 -0.35 10.15
CA VAL A 64 -10.97 0.00 9.83
C VAL A 64 -10.22 -1.23 9.33
N TYR A 65 -9.65 -1.08 8.14
CA TYR A 65 -8.80 -2.08 7.52
C TYR A 65 -7.34 -1.62 7.53
N ARG A 66 -6.43 -2.60 7.57
CA ARG A 66 -4.98 -2.42 7.49
C ARG A 66 -4.46 -3.10 6.23
N TRP A 67 -3.50 -2.46 5.58
CA TRP A 67 -2.69 -3.07 4.53
C TRP A 67 -1.30 -2.44 4.51
N THR A 68 -0.35 -3.12 3.88
CA THR A 68 1.06 -2.78 3.80
C THR A 68 1.49 -2.85 2.34
N ILE A 69 2.02 -1.75 1.83
CA ILE A 69 2.69 -1.71 0.53
C ILE A 69 4.17 -1.90 0.76
N SER A 70 4.81 -2.75 -0.04
CA SER A 70 6.27 -2.94 -0.02
C SER A 70 6.88 -2.62 -1.38
N PHE A 71 8.07 -2.01 -1.37
CA PHE A 71 8.90 -1.79 -2.55
C PHE A 71 10.24 -2.53 -2.37
N GLU A 72 10.51 -3.48 -3.26
CA GLU A 72 11.76 -4.24 -3.31
C GLU A 72 12.63 -3.72 -4.46
N GLU A 73 13.74 -3.07 -4.11
CA GLU A 73 14.69 -2.52 -5.07
C GLU A 73 15.46 -3.64 -5.78
N LYS A 74 15.49 -3.56 -7.12
CA LYS A 74 16.27 -4.44 -7.98
C LYS A 74 17.60 -3.76 -8.30
N VAL A 75 18.68 -4.34 -7.79
CA VAL A 75 20.07 -3.91 -8.07
C VAL A 75 20.41 -4.13 -9.54
#